data_AF-A0A0B6XY71-F1
#
_entry.id   AF-A0A0B6XY71-F1
#
_cell.length_a   1.000
_cell.length_b   1.000
_cell.length_c   1.000
_cell.angle_alpha   90.00
_cell.angle_beta   90.00
_cell.angle_gamma   90.00
#
_symmetry.space_group_name_H-M   'P 1'
#
loop_
_entity.id
_entity.type
_entity.pdbx_description
1 polymer ?
#
loop_
_entity_poly.entity_id
_entity_poly.type
_entity_poly.pdbx_seq_one_letter_code
_entity_poly.pdbx_strand_id
1 'polypeptide(L)'
;QWQINMALQTSRRNSFYRTLKNVEPDLADLVLDRGASQSVQNKWLFEIAWEVANKVGGIYTVIKTKAPVTVEEWGEQYCLIGPYNEACVRTEVEILEPHHQVYRETIGTMRKAGVKVYFGRWLIDGYPKVVLFDISSAAWKLD
;
A
#
# COMPACT_ATOMS: atom_id res chain seq x y z
N GLN A 1 -5.68 3.82 -36.36
CA GLN A 1 -4.83 4.99 -36.05
C GLN A 1 -5.34 5.73 -34.80
N TRP A 2 -5.46 5.06 -33.64
CA TRP A 2 -5.81 5.71 -32.35
C TRP A 2 -5.33 4.89 -31.15
N GLN A 3 -4.06 4.43 -31.15
CA GLN A 3 -3.52 3.62 -30.05
C GLN A 3 -2.13 4.01 -29.53
N ILE A 4 -1.64 5.22 -29.81
CA ILE A 4 -0.32 5.62 -29.30
C ILE A 4 -0.39 7.09 -28.92
N ASN A 5 -0.81 7.40 -27.68
CA ASN A 5 -0.54 8.67 -27.01
C ASN A 5 -0.93 8.58 -25.52
N MET A 6 -0.33 7.63 -24.80
CA MET A 6 -0.38 7.64 -23.34
C MET A 6 0.99 7.26 -22.77
N ALA A 7 2.01 7.99 -23.20
CA ALA A 7 3.32 7.97 -22.58
C ALA A 7 3.64 9.39 -22.09
N LEU A 8 4.06 9.46 -20.83
CA LEU A 8 4.78 10.57 -20.21
C LEU A 8 3.93 11.74 -19.67
N GLN A 9 3.03 11.45 -18.72
CA GLN A 9 2.79 12.44 -17.65
C GLN A 9 4.05 12.51 -16.79
N THR A 10 4.90 13.47 -17.13
CA THR A 10 6.16 13.77 -16.44
C THR A 10 5.83 14.40 -15.10
N SER A 11 5.73 13.58 -14.05
CA SER A 11 5.67 14.07 -12.67
C SER A 11 6.94 14.88 -12.37
N ARG A 12 6.77 16.09 -11.83
CA ARG A 12 7.86 17.05 -11.58
C ARG A 12 8.90 16.41 -10.65
N ARG A 13 10.05 16.04 -11.22
CA ARG A 13 11.21 15.53 -10.49
C ARG A 13 11.69 16.58 -9.49
N ASN A 14 11.62 16.28 -8.19
CA ASN A 14 12.26 17.12 -7.18
C ASN A 14 13.79 17.13 -7.40
N SER A 15 14.37 18.33 -7.46
CA SER A 15 15.80 18.59 -7.75
C SER A 15 16.75 17.75 -6.87
N PHE A 16 16.35 17.49 -5.63
CA PHE A 16 17.13 16.77 -4.63
C PHE A 16 17.51 15.32 -5.03
N TYR A 17 16.60 14.57 -5.66
CA TYR A 17 16.87 13.18 -6.07
C TYR A 17 17.95 13.09 -7.15
N ARG A 18 18.06 14.11 -8.01
CA ARG A 18 19.11 14.16 -9.03
C ARG A 18 20.48 14.43 -8.42
N THR A 19 20.51 15.22 -7.35
CA THR A 19 21.73 15.49 -6.58
C THR A 19 22.22 14.24 -5.84
N LEU A 20 21.33 13.44 -5.25
CA LEU A 20 21.71 12.19 -4.57
C LEU A 20 22.29 11.13 -5.53
N LYS A 21 21.76 11.03 -6.76
CA LYS A 21 22.29 10.10 -7.78
C LYS A 21 23.77 10.31 -8.13
N ASN A 22 24.30 11.50 -7.89
CA ASN A 22 25.70 11.80 -8.16
C ASN A 22 26.63 11.50 -6.96
N VAL A 23 26.06 11.20 -5.78
CA VAL A 23 26.79 11.05 -4.51
C VAL A 23 26.86 9.59 -4.05
N GLU A 24 25.82 8.79 -4.30
CA GLU A 24 25.77 7.34 -3.98
C GLU A 24 25.43 6.53 -5.25
N PRO A 25 26.40 5.77 -5.82
CA PRO A 25 26.19 4.97 -7.03
C PRO A 25 25.19 3.82 -6.86
N ASP A 26 25.02 3.34 -5.64
CA ASP A 26 24.08 2.32 -5.18
C ASP A 26 22.61 2.80 -5.15
N LEU A 27 22.37 4.12 -5.13
CA LEU A 27 21.06 4.70 -5.42
C LEU A 27 20.70 4.67 -6.92
N ALA A 28 21.59 4.25 -7.81
CA ALA A 28 21.26 4.08 -9.23
C ALA A 28 20.23 2.97 -9.47
N ASP A 29 20.16 1.99 -8.55
CA ASP A 29 19.20 0.87 -8.57
C ASP A 29 17.81 1.24 -8.03
N LEU A 30 17.59 2.48 -7.54
CA LEU A 30 16.25 2.99 -7.24
C LEU A 30 15.49 3.26 -8.54
N VAL A 31 14.95 2.16 -9.08
CA VAL A 31 14.07 2.15 -10.22
C VAL A 31 12.63 2.34 -9.74
N LEU A 32 12.06 3.50 -10.03
CA LEU A 32 10.63 3.77 -9.83
C LEU A 32 9.82 3.21 -11.01
N ASP A 33 9.75 1.88 -11.13
CA ASP A 33 9.04 1.16 -12.19
C ASP A 33 7.64 0.71 -11.80
N ARG A 34 7.07 1.27 -10.72
CA ARG A 34 5.80 0.86 -10.13
C ARG A 34 5.75 -0.64 -9.84
N GLY A 35 6.86 -1.19 -9.34
CA GLY A 35 6.94 -2.57 -8.86
C GLY A 35 7.12 -3.61 -9.96
N ALA A 36 7.48 -3.23 -11.18
CA ALA A 36 7.70 -4.18 -12.27
C ALA A 36 8.83 -5.17 -11.92
N SER A 37 9.98 -4.67 -11.48
CA SER A 37 11.11 -5.48 -11.01
C SER A 37 10.72 -6.36 -9.81
N GLN A 38 9.92 -5.81 -8.90
CA GLN A 38 9.54 -6.49 -7.65
C GLN A 38 8.59 -7.64 -7.94
N SER A 39 7.69 -7.46 -8.91
CA SER A 39 6.78 -8.51 -9.37
C SER A 39 7.53 -9.69 -10.02
N VAL A 40 8.55 -9.43 -10.84
CA VAL A 40 9.37 -10.47 -11.48
C VAL A 40 10.16 -11.26 -10.43
N GLN A 41 10.65 -10.58 -9.39
CA GLN A 41 11.38 -11.19 -8.30
C GLN A 41 10.47 -11.77 -7.21
N ASN A 42 9.15 -11.67 -7.36
CA ASN A 42 8.15 -12.07 -6.36
C ASN A 42 8.44 -11.48 -4.95
N LYS A 43 8.86 -10.22 -4.90
CA LYS A 43 9.11 -9.47 -3.66
C LYS A 43 7.86 -8.70 -3.27
N TRP A 44 7.47 -8.81 -2.01
CA TRP A 44 6.32 -8.13 -1.43
C TRP A 44 6.75 -7.22 -0.28
N LEU A 45 6.12 -6.06 -0.15
CA LEU A 45 6.32 -5.13 0.95
C LEU A 45 5.03 -4.92 1.72
N PHE A 46 5.08 -5.21 3.02
CA PHE A 46 3.99 -4.96 3.95
C PHE A 46 4.42 -3.94 5.01
N GLU A 47 3.72 -2.82 5.08
CA GLU A 47 3.92 -1.82 6.13
C GLU A 47 2.78 -1.86 7.13
N ILE A 48 3.12 -2.00 8.41
CA ILE A 48 2.16 -2.29 9.47
C ILE A 48 2.23 -1.17 10.48
N ALA A 49 1.10 -0.51 10.76
CA ALA A 49 1.01 0.46 11.84
C ALA A 49 -0.41 0.60 12.36
N TRP A 50 -0.52 1.05 13.61
CA TRP A 50 -1.80 1.40 14.23
C TRP A 50 -2.55 2.52 13.49
N GLU A 51 -1.81 3.41 12.83
CA GLU A 51 -2.35 4.61 12.20
C GLU A 51 -2.61 4.47 10.69
N VAL A 52 -2.49 3.25 10.13
CA VAL A 52 -2.92 2.98 8.75
C VAL A 52 -4.43 3.17 8.65
N ALA A 53 -4.87 4.13 7.83
CA ALA A 53 -6.27 4.51 7.68
C ALA A 53 -7.00 4.82 9.01
N ASN A 54 -6.25 5.22 10.03
CA ASN A 54 -6.76 5.48 11.37
C ASN A 54 -5.98 6.65 11.99
N LYS A 55 -6.51 7.87 11.85
CA LYS A 55 -5.80 9.08 12.27
C LYS A 55 -5.79 9.23 13.78
N VAL A 56 -4.65 8.97 14.41
CA VAL A 56 -4.43 9.15 15.85
C VAL A 56 -3.39 10.24 16.15
N GLY A 57 -2.30 10.28 15.39
CA GLY A 57 -1.17 11.16 15.66
C GLY A 57 -0.27 11.39 14.44
N GLY A 58 1.04 11.48 14.71
CA GLY A 58 2.04 11.84 13.69
C GLY A 58 2.31 10.74 12.67
N ILE A 59 2.18 9.47 13.06
CA ILE A 59 2.51 8.33 12.20
C ILE A 59 1.57 8.27 10.99
N TYR A 60 0.28 8.61 11.17
CA TYR A 60 -0.67 8.76 10.06
C TYR A 60 -0.10 9.67 8.97
N THR A 61 0.45 10.82 9.37
CA THR A 61 1.01 11.80 8.44
C THR A 61 2.25 11.25 7.75
N VAL A 62 3.15 10.60 8.49
CA VAL A 62 4.36 9.98 7.93
C VAL A 62 4.02 8.93 6.87
N ILE A 63 3.10 8.02 7.17
CA ILE A 63 2.69 6.98 6.22
C ILE A 63 2.00 7.62 5.02
N LYS A 64 1.07 8.54 5.25
CA LYS A 64 0.31 9.21 4.18
C LYS A 64 1.21 9.97 3.21
N THR A 65 2.25 10.66 3.69
CA THR A 65 3.16 11.42 2.82
C THR A 65 4.21 10.54 2.14
N LYS A 66 4.54 9.38 2.72
CA LYS A 66 5.47 8.40 2.13
C LYS A 66 4.81 7.45 1.13
N ALA A 67 3.54 7.11 1.31
CA ALA A 67 2.83 6.16 0.47
C ALA A 67 2.96 6.40 -1.05
N PRO A 68 2.89 7.65 -1.58
CA PRO A 68 3.03 7.90 -3.02
C PRO A 68 4.35 7.39 -3.60
N VAL A 69 5.48 7.73 -2.96
CA VAL A 69 6.80 7.32 -3.45
C VAL A 69 7.01 5.82 -3.31
N THR A 70 6.50 5.21 -2.23
CA THR A 70 6.57 3.75 -2.05
C THR A 70 5.74 3.02 -3.11
N VAL A 71 4.57 3.54 -3.51
CA VAL A 71 3.79 2.98 -4.63
C VAL A 71 4.51 3.20 -5.96
N GLU A 72 5.19 4.33 -6.18
CA GLU A 72 5.99 4.52 -7.39
C GLU A 72 7.14 3.51 -7.52
N GLU A 73 7.66 3.01 -6.40
CA GLU A 73 8.73 2.00 -6.35
C GLU A 73 8.19 0.56 -6.37
N TRP A 74 7.16 0.25 -5.59
CA TRP A 74 6.68 -1.12 -5.35
C TRP A 74 5.34 -1.45 -6.02
N GLY A 75 4.56 -0.44 -6.44
CA GLY A 75 3.27 -0.61 -7.09
C GLY A 75 2.34 -1.61 -6.40
N GLU A 76 1.91 -2.61 -7.16
CA GLU A 76 1.01 -3.66 -6.68
C GLU A 76 1.68 -4.68 -5.74
N GLN A 77 2.98 -4.58 -5.47
CA GLN A 77 3.67 -5.41 -4.47
C GLN A 77 3.64 -4.80 -3.06
N TYR A 78 3.17 -3.55 -2.93
CA TYR A 78 3.07 -2.83 -1.66
C TYR A 78 1.67 -2.88 -1.06
N CYS A 79 1.60 -3.13 0.24
CA CYS A 79 0.35 -3.14 1.00
C CYS A 79 0.56 -2.64 2.42
N LEU A 80 -0.37 -1.81 2.87
CA LEU A 80 -0.43 -1.34 4.25
C LEU A 80 -1.35 -2.26 5.07
N ILE A 81 -1.07 -2.41 6.36
CA ILE A 81 -1.85 -3.21 7.29
C ILE A 81 -2.15 -2.40 8.54
N GLY A 82 -3.39 -2.42 8.97
CA GLY A 82 -3.84 -1.66 10.14
C GLY A 82 -5.08 -2.24 10.83
N PRO A 83 -5.51 -1.61 11.93
CA PRO A 83 -6.78 -1.93 12.56
C PRO A 83 -7.95 -1.44 11.71
N TYR A 84 -9.05 -2.19 11.70
CA TYR A 84 -10.32 -1.75 11.16
C TYR A 84 -11.02 -0.82 12.16
N ASN A 85 -11.18 0.43 11.77
CA ASN A 85 -12.02 1.41 12.47
C ASN A 85 -13.12 1.87 11.51
N GLU A 86 -14.35 1.43 11.76
CA GLU A 86 -15.50 1.66 10.86
C GLU A 86 -15.70 3.14 10.51
N ALA A 87 -15.53 4.03 11.49
CA ALA A 87 -15.75 5.47 11.29
C ALA A 87 -14.73 6.06 10.30
N CYS A 88 -13.45 5.69 10.42
CA CYS A 88 -12.39 6.15 9.52
C CYS A 88 -12.49 5.47 8.15
N VAL A 89 -12.71 4.15 8.13
CA VAL A 89 -12.78 3.34 6.91
C VAL A 89 -13.85 3.85 5.96
N ARG A 90 -15.04 4.20 6.47
CA ARG A 90 -16.15 4.69 5.63
C ARG A 90 -15.81 5.94 4.82
N THR A 91 -14.87 6.76 5.29
CA THR A 91 -14.49 8.02 4.63
C THR A 91 -13.14 7.95 3.93
N GLU A 92 -12.23 7.09 4.40
CA GLU A 92 -10.86 7.06 3.93
C GLU A 92 -10.54 5.85 3.04
N VAL A 93 -11.35 4.80 3.04
CA VAL A 93 -11.00 3.55 2.36
C VAL A 93 -12.10 3.15 1.40
N GLU A 94 -11.71 2.87 0.17
CA GLU A 94 -12.55 2.16 -0.78
C GLU A 94 -12.40 0.65 -0.52
N ILE A 95 -13.45 0.02 -0.03
CA ILE A 95 -13.47 -1.42 0.23
C ILE A 95 -13.67 -2.17 -1.08
N LEU A 96 -12.79 -3.14 -1.33
CA LEU A 96 -12.72 -3.89 -2.57
C LEU A 96 -12.49 -5.37 -2.26
N GLU A 97 -12.78 -6.23 -3.24
CA GLU A 97 -12.28 -7.61 -3.21
C GLU A 97 -10.93 -7.70 -3.93
N PRO A 98 -9.95 -8.43 -3.38
CA PRO A 98 -8.61 -8.45 -3.94
C PRO A 98 -8.58 -9.17 -5.29
N HIS A 99 -7.86 -8.60 -6.26
CA HIS A 99 -7.65 -9.26 -7.57
C HIS A 99 -6.61 -10.37 -7.50
N HIS A 100 -5.53 -10.17 -6.73
CA HIS A 100 -4.46 -11.15 -6.58
C HIS A 100 -4.94 -12.36 -5.78
N GLN A 101 -4.74 -13.56 -6.34
CA GLN A 101 -5.15 -14.82 -5.75
C GLN A 101 -4.61 -15.02 -4.34
N VAL A 102 -3.34 -14.66 -4.09
CA VAL A 102 -2.71 -14.77 -2.76
C VAL A 102 -3.47 -14.00 -1.67
N TYR A 103 -3.99 -12.81 -1.96
CA TYR A 103 -4.82 -12.07 -1.02
C TYR A 103 -6.18 -12.73 -0.84
N ARG A 104 -6.86 -13.12 -1.93
CA ARG A 104 -8.17 -13.78 -1.85
C ARG A 104 -8.14 -15.04 -0.99
N GLU A 105 -7.15 -15.89 -1.20
CA GLU A 105 -7.02 -17.14 -0.47
C GLU A 105 -6.65 -16.90 0.99
N THR A 106 -5.70 -16.01 1.26
CA THR A 106 -5.26 -15.68 2.62
C THR A 106 -6.40 -15.05 3.42
N ILE A 107 -7.04 -14.02 2.88
CA ILE A 107 -8.16 -13.32 3.52
C ILE A 107 -9.36 -14.26 3.66
N GLY A 108 -9.65 -15.08 2.65
CA GLY A 108 -10.70 -16.09 2.71
C GLY A 108 -10.45 -17.11 3.84
N THR A 109 -9.21 -17.54 4.02
CA THR A 109 -8.82 -18.46 5.11
C THR A 109 -8.97 -17.81 6.47
N MET A 110 -8.53 -16.55 6.63
CA MET A 110 -8.70 -15.78 7.87
C MET A 110 -10.18 -15.58 8.23
N ARG A 111 -11.01 -15.22 7.23
CA ARG A 111 -12.47 -15.07 7.40
C ARG A 111 -13.12 -16.40 7.82
N LYS A 112 -12.74 -17.52 7.21
CA LYS A 112 -13.21 -18.87 7.61
C LYS A 112 -12.80 -19.24 9.04
N ALA A 113 -11.66 -18.75 9.51
CA ALA A 113 -11.20 -18.94 10.88
C ALA A 113 -11.88 -17.98 11.88
N GLY A 114 -12.88 -17.20 11.45
CA GLY A 114 -13.63 -16.27 12.32
C GLY A 114 -13.01 -14.88 12.45
N VAL A 115 -11.92 -14.58 11.75
CA VAL A 115 -11.27 -13.26 11.79
C VAL A 115 -11.84 -12.38 10.68
N LYS A 116 -12.47 -11.27 11.05
CA LYS A 116 -12.99 -10.29 10.10
C LYS A 116 -11.84 -9.43 9.57
N VAL A 117 -11.57 -9.61 8.27
CA VAL A 117 -10.51 -8.91 7.54
C VAL A 117 -11.08 -8.24 6.31
N TYR A 118 -10.70 -6.99 6.09
CA TYR A 118 -11.17 -6.15 4.99
C TYR A 118 -9.99 -5.81 4.09
N PHE A 119 -10.24 -5.84 2.78
CA PHE A 119 -9.29 -5.41 1.76
C PHE A 119 -9.82 -4.15 1.09
N GLY A 120 -8.92 -3.27 0.66
CA GLY A 120 -9.32 -2.06 -0.02
C GLY A 120 -8.16 -1.21 -0.47
N ARG A 121 -8.47 0.05 -0.82
CA ARG A 121 -7.52 1.07 -1.21
C ARG A 121 -7.69 2.29 -0.32
N TRP A 122 -6.58 2.80 0.20
CA TRP A 122 -6.62 4.03 0.98
C TRP A 122 -6.73 5.23 0.03
N LEU A 123 -7.75 6.07 0.24
CA LEU A 123 -8.06 7.28 -0.53
C LEU A 123 -7.09 8.42 -0.19
N ILE A 124 -5.81 8.19 -0.45
CA ILE A 124 -4.71 9.14 -0.35
C ILE A 124 -3.89 9.13 -1.63
N ASP A 125 -2.96 10.07 -1.77
CA ASP A 125 -2.01 10.07 -2.88
C ASP A 125 -1.26 8.73 -2.96
N GLY A 126 -1.10 8.21 -4.17
CA GLY A 126 -0.54 6.89 -4.43
C GLY A 126 -1.55 5.74 -4.41
N TYR A 127 -2.74 5.92 -3.82
CA TYR A 127 -3.82 4.91 -3.81
C TYR A 127 -3.33 3.49 -3.41
N PRO A 128 -2.63 3.35 -2.26
CA PRO A 128 -2.03 2.09 -1.85
C PRO A 128 -3.09 1.06 -1.41
N LYS A 129 -2.76 -0.22 -1.53
CA LYS A 129 -3.58 -1.30 -0.97
C LYS A 129 -3.54 -1.26 0.56
N VAL A 130 -4.65 -1.61 1.18
CA VAL A 130 -4.77 -1.81 2.62
C VAL A 130 -5.43 -3.14 2.96
N VAL A 131 -4.96 -3.77 4.03
CA VAL A 131 -5.63 -4.89 4.72
C VAL A 131 -5.91 -4.46 6.15
N LEU A 132 -7.18 -4.47 6.55
CA LEU A 132 -7.64 -3.97 7.84
C LEU A 132 -8.28 -5.07 8.67
N PHE A 133 -7.84 -5.20 9.91
CA PHE A 133 -8.26 -6.25 10.84
C PHE A 133 -9.24 -5.71 11.87
N ASP A 134 -10.43 -6.29 11.96
CA ASP A 134 -11.33 -6.05 13.09
C ASP A 134 -10.85 -6.89 14.28
N ILE A 135 -10.14 -6.24 15.21
CA ILE A 135 -9.51 -6.87 16.37
C ILE A 135 -10.55 -7.54 17.27
N SER A 136 -11.75 -6.96 17.39
CA SER A 136 -12.83 -7.51 18.22
C SER A 136 -13.30 -8.88 17.71
N SER A 137 -13.18 -9.14 16.41
CA SER A 137 -13.52 -10.45 15.84
C SER A 137 -12.60 -11.60 16.30
N ALA A 138 -11.37 -11.29 16.74
CA ALA A 138 -10.40 -12.26 17.20
C ALA A 138 -10.31 -12.33 18.74
N ALA A 139 -11.14 -11.58 19.47
CA ALA A 139 -11.03 -11.44 20.92
C ALA A 139 -11.16 -12.78 21.68
N TRP A 140 -11.87 -13.75 21.11
CA TRP A 140 -12.04 -15.09 21.66
C TRP A 140 -10.76 -15.95 21.68
N LYS A 141 -9.68 -15.52 21.02
CA LYS A 141 -8.36 -16.17 21.02
C LYS A 141 -7.32 -15.48 21.89
N LEU A 142 -7.70 -14.48 22.69
CA LEU A 142 -6.77 -13.70 23.51
C LEU A 142 -6.48 -14.33 24.89
N ASP A 143 -6.86 -15.58 25.08
CA ASP A 143 -6.68 -16.35 26.32
C ASP A 143 -5.34 -17.12 26.32
#